data_AF-A0AAJ4AVR3-F1
#
_entry.id   AF-A0AAJ4AVR3-F1
#
_cell.length_a   1.000
_cell.length_b   1.000
_cell.length_c   1.000
_cell.angle_alpha   90.00
_cell.angle_beta   90.00
_cell.angle_gamma   90.00
#
_symmetry.space_group_name_H-M   'P 1'
#
loop_
_entity.id
_entity.type
_entity.pdbx_description
1 polymer ?
#
loop_
_entity_poly.entity_id
_entity_poly.type
_entity_poly.pdbx_seq_one_letter_code
_entity_poly.pdbx_strand_id
1 'polypeptide(L)'
;MADFKYQAYDSEGNSRKGHIEAIDKLTATKRLNEQGLKPAKLEPVSTQIGGLFGEKRLTLDDIEFLTAELSLLLRSGVKIDRGLEIVKRSKSNLALKALLDDVCQKVKQGTMLSTSLAAYPEYFDPLYINLVKMGEETGTLPDIFASLAEDLKFKKDLKRKALQALVYPMVILSVCVVCIVFVFNFIVPQLSSLFDNVKDLPSYTRILLGTSDFFINYQFFLLALIIASAFAIRTFLNKSEGKQKFDRFFLHTPVISTFVVVMERIRFNSSMAMMLNAGLSLDKAILLALDSVKNSVVKLELLTVQKQIREGGRLTEKLSQSVIYPDFYVSLLEVAEESGDMSIAFDEVASRSKVEFESWTTKITNLLEPILILFMGGIVGSVVVVMLLSIVSINDFG
;
A
#
# COMPACT_ATOMS: atom_id res chain seq x y z
N MET A 1 11.78 -29.47 -13.35
CA MET A 1 11.60 -29.95 -14.74
C MET A 1 11.65 -28.74 -15.63
N ALA A 2 12.36 -28.79 -16.76
CA ALA A 2 12.54 -27.64 -17.64
C ALA A 2 11.57 -27.73 -18.82
N ASP A 3 10.99 -26.59 -19.20
CA ASP A 3 10.15 -26.51 -20.40
C ASP A 3 11.02 -26.10 -21.60
N PHE A 4 10.86 -26.80 -22.72
CA PHE A 4 11.60 -26.55 -23.95
C PHE A 4 10.64 -26.13 -25.05
N LYS A 5 10.88 -24.96 -25.65
CA LYS A 5 10.17 -24.56 -26.86
C LYS A 5 10.84 -25.20 -28.05
N TYR A 6 10.08 -25.95 -28.83
CA TYR A 6 10.58 -26.63 -30.02
C TYR A 6 9.92 -26.11 -31.29
N GLN A 7 10.72 -26.07 -32.36
CA GLN A 7 10.25 -26.04 -33.73
C GLN A 7 10.79 -27.30 -34.41
N ALA A 8 9.89 -28.19 -34.80
CA ALA A 8 10.21 -29.48 -35.38
C ALA A 8 9.44 -29.67 -36.69
N TYR A 9 9.97 -30.53 -37.55
CA TYR A 9 9.32 -30.90 -38.81
C TYR A 9 8.77 -32.32 -38.69
N ASP A 10 7.54 -32.52 -39.15
CA ASP A 10 7.01 -33.88 -39.34
C ASP A 10 7.60 -34.55 -40.59
N SER A 11 7.28 -35.83 -40.78
CA SER A 11 7.74 -36.63 -41.92
C SER A 11 7.26 -36.10 -43.29
N GLU A 12 6.28 -35.20 -43.32
CA GLU A 12 5.74 -34.56 -44.51
C GLU A 12 6.36 -33.17 -44.77
N GLY A 13 7.28 -32.73 -43.91
CA GLY A 13 7.99 -31.47 -44.03
C GLY A 13 7.23 -30.26 -43.47
N ASN A 14 6.11 -30.47 -42.77
CA ASN A 14 5.36 -29.38 -42.14
C ASN A 14 6.00 -28.99 -40.81
N SER A 15 6.20 -27.69 -40.62
CA SER A 15 6.76 -27.14 -39.39
C SER A 15 5.71 -27.12 -38.27
N ARG A 16 5.93 -27.88 -37.20
CA ARG A 16 5.15 -27.83 -35.95
C ARG A 16 5.93 -27.12 -34.85
N LYS A 17 5.25 -26.22 -34.14
CA LYS A 17 5.80 -25.47 -33.00
C LYS A 17 5.04 -25.86 -31.74
N GLY A 18 5.75 -26.10 -30.64
CA GLY A 18 5.13 -26.51 -29.38
C GLY A 18 6.08 -26.38 -28.18
N HIS A 19 5.59 -26.82 -27.03
CA HIS A 19 6.32 -26.88 -25.76
C HIS A 19 6.44 -28.34 -25.32
N ILE A 20 7.58 -28.71 -24.76
CA ILE A 20 7.81 -30.06 -24.23
C ILE A 20 8.59 -30.00 -22.92
N GLU A 21 8.02 -30.58 -21.88
CA GLU A 21 8.68 -30.70 -20.58
C GLU A 21 9.70 -31.86 -20.61
N ALA A 22 10.95 -31.56 -20.25
CA ALA A 22 12.01 -32.56 -20.15
C ALA A 22 13.03 -32.17 -19.07
N ILE A 23 13.85 -33.14 -18.65
CA ILE A 23 14.90 -32.92 -17.65
C ILE A 23 16.12 -32.25 -18.29
N ASP A 24 16.42 -32.60 -19.54
CA ASP A 24 17.52 -32.05 -20.32
C ASP A 24 17.18 -32.02 -21.83
N LYS A 25 18.03 -31.33 -22.61
CA LYS A 25 17.87 -31.17 -24.07
C LYS A 25 17.89 -32.52 -24.81
N LEU A 26 18.66 -33.48 -24.30
CA LEU A 26 18.76 -34.84 -24.84
C LEU A 26 17.44 -35.61 -24.68
N THR A 27 16.81 -35.55 -23.51
CA THR A 27 15.51 -36.18 -23.24
C THR A 27 14.39 -35.51 -24.02
N ALA A 28 14.42 -34.18 -24.17
CA ALA A 28 13.46 -33.45 -25.02
C ALA A 28 13.55 -33.89 -26.48
N THR A 29 14.77 -34.03 -27.01
CA THR A 29 15.02 -34.48 -28.38
C THR A 29 14.56 -35.91 -28.62
N LYS A 30 14.83 -36.80 -27.65
CA LYS A 30 14.40 -38.20 -27.72
C LYS A 30 12.88 -38.33 -27.77
N ARG A 31 12.16 -37.60 -26.91
CA ARG A 31 10.68 -37.59 -26.89
C ARG A 31 10.07 -37.02 -28.16
N LEU A 32 10.67 -35.98 -28.75
CA LEU A 32 10.19 -35.43 -30.03
C LEU A 32 10.40 -36.42 -31.18
N ASN A 33 11.54 -37.11 -31.20
CA ASN A 33 11.80 -38.14 -32.20
C ASN A 33 10.87 -39.35 -32.03
N GLU A 34 10.54 -39.77 -30.80
CA GLU A 34 9.54 -40.81 -30.52
C GLU A 34 8.13 -40.42 -31.03
N GLN A 35 7.84 -39.12 -31.13
CA GLN A 35 6.60 -38.59 -31.70
C GLN A 35 6.68 -38.35 -33.23
N GLY A 36 7.75 -38.78 -33.88
CA GLY A 36 7.96 -38.60 -35.32
C GLY A 36 8.30 -37.16 -35.74
N LEU A 37 8.64 -36.29 -34.79
CA LEU A 37 8.96 -34.89 -35.01
C LEU A 37 10.47 -34.67 -34.94
N LYS A 38 11.10 -34.26 -36.04
CA LYS A 38 12.54 -33.96 -36.08
C LYS A 38 12.79 -32.50 -35.66
N PRO A 39 13.44 -32.24 -34.51
CA PRO A 39 13.63 -30.88 -34.01
C PRO A 39 14.67 -30.12 -34.83
N ALA A 40 14.28 -28.96 -35.40
CA ALA A 40 15.19 -28.05 -36.08
C ALA A 40 15.73 -26.96 -35.15
N LYS A 41 14.92 -26.56 -34.16
CA LYS A 41 15.32 -25.59 -33.14
C LYS A 41 14.74 -26.01 -31.79
N LEU A 42 15.62 -26.17 -30.81
CA LEU A 42 15.24 -26.56 -29.45
C LEU A 42 15.95 -25.63 -28.47
N GLU A 43 15.18 -24.69 -27.94
CA GLU A 43 15.66 -23.68 -27.01
C GLU A 43 15.10 -23.99 -25.62
N PRO A 44 15.96 -24.13 -24.59
CA PRO A 44 15.45 -24.16 -23.23
C PRO A 44 14.70 -22.86 -23.00
N VAL A 45 13.46 -22.94 -22.53
CA VAL A 45 12.81 -21.76 -21.95
C VAL A 45 13.54 -21.53 -20.65
N SER A 46 14.64 -20.78 -20.71
CA SER A 46 15.35 -20.34 -19.52
C SER A 46 14.33 -19.58 -18.68
N THR A 47 14.02 -20.10 -17.49
CA THR A 47 13.36 -19.35 -16.42
C THR A 47 14.30 -18.26 -15.89
N GLN A 48 14.91 -17.48 -16.79
CA GLN A 48 15.41 -16.16 -16.47
C GLN A 48 14.23 -15.22 -16.69
N ILE A 49 13.41 -15.11 -15.64
CA ILE A 49 12.46 -14.02 -15.50
C ILE A 49 13.31 -12.76 -15.26
N GLY A 50 13.78 -12.18 -16.35
CA GLY A 50 14.69 -11.05 -16.34
C GLY A 50 14.44 -10.19 -17.57
N GLY A 51 13.24 -9.64 -17.68
CA GLY A 51 12.90 -8.76 -18.79
C GLY A 51 11.72 -7.87 -18.46
N LEU A 52 12.01 -6.58 -18.22
CA LEU A 52 11.26 -5.33 -18.47
C LEU A 52 9.75 -5.21 -18.15
N PHE A 53 9.02 -6.30 -17.95
CA PHE A 53 7.73 -6.40 -17.28
C PHE A 53 8.01 -7.08 -15.94
N GLY A 54 8.01 -6.29 -14.88
CA GLY A 54 8.39 -6.76 -13.54
C GLY A 54 7.67 -8.05 -13.16
N GLU A 55 8.40 -8.97 -12.52
CA GLU A 55 7.82 -10.07 -11.77
C GLU A 55 6.59 -9.55 -11.02
N LYS A 56 5.41 -10.11 -11.32
CA LYS A 56 4.19 -9.76 -10.62
C LYS A 56 4.37 -10.16 -9.16
N ARG A 57 4.91 -9.26 -8.35
CA ARG A 57 5.03 -9.42 -6.91
C ARG A 57 3.65 -9.71 -6.33
N LEU A 58 3.60 -10.56 -5.30
CA LEU A 58 2.36 -10.82 -4.61
C LEU A 58 1.85 -9.54 -3.98
N THR A 59 0.55 -9.33 -4.14
CA THR A 59 -0.16 -8.21 -3.52
C THR A 59 -0.78 -8.66 -2.21
N LEU A 60 -1.14 -7.70 -1.34
CA LEU A 60 -1.91 -7.98 -0.13
C LEU A 60 -3.21 -8.74 -0.44
N ASP A 61 -3.83 -8.46 -1.59
CA ASP A 61 -5.04 -9.14 -2.05
C ASP A 61 -4.79 -10.61 -2.42
N ASP A 62 -3.57 -10.97 -2.81
CA ASP A 62 -3.18 -12.36 -3.05
C ASP A 62 -3.04 -13.15 -1.74
N ILE A 63 -2.42 -12.54 -0.73
CA ILE A 63 -2.21 -13.16 0.58
C ILE A 63 -3.53 -13.25 1.37
N GLU A 64 -4.37 -12.22 1.30
CA GLU A 64 -5.72 -12.23 1.90
C GLU A 64 -6.58 -13.33 1.29
N PHE A 65 -6.61 -13.43 -0.05
CA PHE A 65 -7.32 -14.51 -0.75
C PHE A 65 -6.82 -15.90 -0.34
N LEU A 66 -5.51 -16.11 -0.35
CA LEU A 66 -4.90 -17.37 0.09
C LEU A 66 -5.35 -17.74 1.50
N THR A 67 -5.25 -16.80 2.43
CA THR A 67 -5.55 -17.03 3.85
C THR A 67 -7.03 -17.28 4.08
N ALA A 68 -7.91 -16.52 3.42
CA ALA A 68 -9.36 -16.68 3.53
C ALA A 68 -9.84 -18.03 2.96
N GLU A 69 -9.32 -18.42 1.80
CA GLU A 69 -9.72 -19.68 1.16
C GLU A 69 -9.19 -20.89 1.97
N LEU A 70 -7.95 -20.81 2.48
CA LEU A 70 -7.44 -21.82 3.40
C LEU A 70 -8.26 -21.90 4.69
N SER A 71 -8.64 -20.76 5.28
CA SER A 71 -9.50 -20.72 6.47
C SER A 71 -10.81 -21.48 6.24
N LEU A 72 -11.49 -21.22 5.12
CA LEU A 72 -12.74 -21.89 4.76
C LEU A 72 -12.57 -23.40 4.58
N LEU A 73 -11.52 -23.82 3.88
CA LEU A 73 -11.21 -25.23 3.64
C LEU A 73 -10.85 -25.97 4.94
N LEU A 74 -10.00 -25.36 5.78
CA LEU A 74 -9.61 -25.93 7.08
C LEU A 74 -10.80 -26.05 8.02
N ARG A 75 -11.69 -25.05 8.08
CA ARG A 75 -12.95 -25.12 8.85
C ARG A 75 -13.90 -26.20 8.34
N SER A 76 -13.82 -26.53 7.05
CA SER A 76 -14.57 -27.62 6.44
C SER A 76 -13.94 -29.00 6.68
N GLY A 77 -12.87 -29.08 7.48
CA GLY A 77 -12.17 -30.33 7.79
C GLY A 77 -11.19 -30.80 6.71
N VAL A 78 -10.92 -29.98 5.69
CA VAL A 78 -9.94 -30.32 4.65
C VAL A 78 -8.53 -30.23 5.24
N LYS A 79 -7.70 -31.25 5.01
CA LYS A 79 -6.30 -31.24 5.43
C LYS A 79 -5.51 -30.15 4.72
N ILE A 80 -4.51 -29.57 5.40
CA ILE A 80 -3.74 -28.41 4.92
C ILE A 80 -3.06 -28.64 3.56
N ASP A 81 -2.49 -29.83 3.33
CA ASP A 81 -1.84 -30.22 2.09
C ASP A 81 -2.82 -30.20 0.91
N ARG A 82 -4.03 -30.71 1.13
CA ARG A 82 -5.11 -30.70 0.14
C ARG A 82 -5.70 -29.30 -0.04
N GLY A 83 -5.82 -28.53 1.05
CA GLY A 83 -6.26 -27.14 1.01
C GLY A 83 -5.37 -26.29 0.11
N LEU A 84 -4.05 -26.37 0.30
CA LEU A 84 -3.06 -25.68 -0.54
C LEU A 84 -3.18 -26.05 -2.02
N GLU A 85 -3.43 -27.31 -2.36
CA GLU A 85 -3.66 -27.73 -3.75
C GLU A 85 -4.93 -27.14 -4.37
N ILE A 86 -6.01 -27.04 -3.59
CA ILE A 86 -7.29 -26.48 -4.05
C ILE A 86 -7.11 -24.99 -4.33
N VAL A 87 -6.52 -24.26 -3.37
CA VAL A 87 -6.29 -22.80 -3.49
C VAL A 87 -5.39 -22.50 -4.69
N LYS A 88 -4.35 -23.31 -4.91
CA LYS A 88 -3.46 -23.21 -6.07
C LYS A 88 -4.20 -23.24 -7.42
N ARG A 89 -5.31 -23.99 -7.51
CA ARG A 89 -6.12 -24.09 -8.74
C ARG A 89 -7.09 -22.92 -8.92
N SER A 90 -7.40 -22.19 -7.86
CA SER A 90 -8.47 -21.19 -7.81
C SER A 90 -8.07 -19.82 -8.39
N LYS A 91 -6.77 -19.47 -8.43
CA LYS A 91 -6.30 -18.13 -8.84
C LYS A 91 -5.26 -18.16 -9.97
N SER A 92 -5.37 -17.21 -10.89
CA SER A 92 -4.55 -17.09 -12.12
C SER A 92 -3.22 -16.34 -11.94
N ASN A 93 -2.83 -16.00 -10.70
CA ASN A 93 -1.57 -15.31 -10.44
C ASN A 93 -0.39 -16.30 -10.43
N LEU A 94 0.51 -16.17 -11.42
CA LEU A 94 1.69 -17.04 -11.59
C LEU A 94 2.63 -17.00 -10.36
N ALA A 95 2.81 -15.85 -9.74
CA ALA A 95 3.67 -15.74 -8.55
C ALA A 95 3.06 -16.46 -7.33
N LEU A 96 1.73 -16.38 -7.18
CA LEU A 96 1.05 -17.07 -6.08
C LEU A 96 1.09 -18.57 -6.29
N LYS A 97 0.93 -19.02 -7.53
CA LYS A 97 1.06 -20.42 -7.90
C LYS A 97 2.45 -20.96 -7.59
N ALA A 98 3.51 -20.23 -7.96
CA ALA A 98 4.89 -20.61 -7.65
C ALA A 98 5.15 -20.71 -6.14
N LEU A 99 4.65 -19.74 -5.35
CA LEU A 99 4.73 -19.78 -3.89
C LEU A 99 4.00 -21.02 -3.33
N LEU A 100 2.78 -21.28 -3.79
CA LEU A 100 1.99 -22.42 -3.32
C LEU A 100 2.55 -23.76 -3.77
N ASP A 101 3.19 -23.84 -4.93
CA ASP A 101 3.88 -25.05 -5.38
C ASP A 101 5.05 -25.40 -4.44
N ASP A 102 5.90 -24.42 -4.10
CA ASP A 102 7.00 -24.63 -3.15
C ASP A 102 6.51 -24.99 -1.74
N VAL A 103 5.56 -24.20 -1.20
CA VAL A 103 5.00 -24.45 0.14
C VAL A 103 4.30 -25.81 0.20
N CYS A 104 3.49 -26.16 -0.80
CA CYS A 104 2.81 -27.46 -0.85
C CYS A 104 3.81 -28.62 -0.93
N GLN A 105 4.88 -28.49 -1.71
CA GLN A 105 5.92 -29.52 -1.80
C GLN A 105 6.62 -29.72 -0.45
N LYS A 106 7.00 -28.64 0.24
CA LYS A 106 7.66 -28.70 1.56
C LYS A 106 6.76 -29.33 2.62
N VAL A 107 5.48 -28.92 2.66
CA VAL A 107 4.49 -29.48 3.60
C VAL A 107 4.26 -30.97 3.35
N LYS A 108 4.17 -31.40 2.08
CA LYS A 108 4.07 -32.82 1.72
C LYS A 108 5.30 -33.64 2.10
N GLN A 109 6.47 -33.01 2.14
CA GLN A 109 7.72 -33.62 2.61
C GLN A 109 7.82 -33.68 4.15
N GLY A 110 6.80 -33.18 4.87
CA GLY A 110 6.75 -33.20 6.33
C GLY A 110 7.34 -31.95 6.99
N THR A 111 7.67 -30.91 6.22
CA THR A 111 8.06 -29.61 6.79
C THR A 111 6.83 -28.91 7.37
N MET A 112 6.97 -28.28 8.54
CA MET A 112 5.93 -27.43 9.11
C MET A 112 5.56 -26.29 8.14
N LEU A 113 4.27 -25.96 8.09
CA LEU A 113 3.72 -24.86 7.31
C LEU A 113 4.35 -23.53 7.73
N SER A 114 4.45 -23.25 9.03
CA SER A 114 5.10 -22.05 9.56
C SER A 114 6.53 -21.88 9.05
N THR A 115 7.31 -22.97 9.05
CA THR A 115 8.69 -22.97 8.53
C THR A 115 8.74 -22.74 7.03
N SER A 116 7.79 -23.33 6.29
CA SER A 116 7.67 -23.16 4.84
C SER A 116 7.32 -21.72 4.46
N LEU A 117 6.41 -21.08 5.21
CA LEU A 117 6.02 -19.68 5.03
C LEU A 117 7.11 -18.70 5.48
N ALA A 118 7.89 -19.05 6.50
CA ALA A 118 9.01 -18.23 6.99
C ALA A 118 10.13 -18.04 5.95
N ALA A 119 10.20 -18.89 4.92
CA ALA A 119 11.09 -18.69 3.78
C ALA A 119 10.71 -17.47 2.92
N TYR A 120 9.52 -16.89 3.13
CA TYR A 120 8.97 -15.76 2.39
C TYR A 120 8.63 -14.56 3.31
N PRO A 121 9.62 -13.98 4.02
CA PRO A 121 9.39 -12.89 4.98
C PRO A 121 8.91 -11.58 4.33
N GLU A 122 9.01 -11.47 3.00
CA GLU A 122 8.48 -10.35 2.23
C GLU A 122 6.94 -10.35 2.13
N TYR A 123 6.30 -11.50 2.32
CA TYR A 123 4.85 -11.67 2.21
C TYR A 123 4.18 -12.05 3.53
N PHE A 124 4.89 -12.79 4.39
CA PHE A 124 4.40 -13.21 5.70
C PHE A 124 5.22 -12.54 6.78
N ASP A 125 4.58 -11.63 7.52
CA ASP A 125 5.21 -10.96 8.64
C ASP A 125 5.46 -11.94 9.81
N PRO A 126 6.35 -11.60 10.76
CA PRO A 126 6.64 -12.46 11.92
C PRO A 126 5.40 -12.85 12.73
N LEU A 127 4.41 -11.96 12.78
CA LEU A 127 3.14 -12.22 13.45
C LEU A 127 2.39 -13.37 12.76
N TYR A 128 2.22 -13.31 11.44
CA TYR A 128 1.57 -14.37 10.65
C TYR A 128 2.25 -15.72 10.88
N ILE A 129 3.59 -15.75 10.78
CA ILE A 129 4.38 -16.98 10.94
C ILE A 129 4.21 -17.57 12.35
N ASN A 130 4.28 -16.73 13.38
CA ASN A 130 4.16 -17.16 14.78
C ASN A 130 2.75 -17.67 15.11
N LEU A 131 1.70 -17.03 14.59
CA LEU A 131 0.33 -17.50 14.77
C LEU A 131 0.12 -18.85 14.07
N VAL A 132 0.60 -19.01 12.83
CA VAL A 132 0.53 -20.29 12.13
C VAL A 132 1.28 -21.37 12.91
N LYS A 133 2.50 -21.08 13.39
CA LYS A 133 3.29 -22.02 14.20
C LYS A 133 2.52 -22.47 15.44
N MET A 134 1.90 -21.52 16.16
CA MET A 134 1.06 -21.83 17.31
C MET A 134 -0.10 -22.75 16.91
N GLY A 135 -0.82 -22.42 15.83
CA GLY A 135 -1.93 -23.24 15.33
C GLY A 135 -1.50 -24.65 14.90
N GLU A 136 -0.28 -24.83 14.40
CA GLU A 136 0.28 -26.15 14.10
C GLU A 136 0.55 -26.96 15.37
N GLU A 137 1.13 -26.32 16.40
CA GLU A 137 1.48 -26.97 17.67
C GLU A 137 0.22 -27.33 18.50
N THR A 138 -0.83 -26.50 18.45
CA THR A 138 -2.07 -26.68 19.21
C THR A 138 -3.18 -27.38 18.42
N GLY A 139 -2.99 -27.59 17.12
CA GLY A 139 -4.01 -28.14 16.22
C GLY A 139 -5.17 -27.18 15.92
N THR A 140 -5.04 -25.89 16.26
CA THR A 140 -6.08 -24.86 16.05
C THR A 140 -5.87 -24.03 14.78
N LEU A 141 -5.19 -24.59 13.77
CA LEU A 141 -5.01 -23.97 12.45
C LEU A 141 -6.30 -23.36 11.85
N PRO A 142 -7.48 -24.00 11.89
CA PRO A 142 -8.71 -23.41 11.35
C PRO A 142 -9.10 -22.09 12.00
N ASP A 143 -8.88 -21.94 13.31
CA ASP A 143 -9.20 -20.71 14.04
C ASP A 143 -8.15 -19.63 13.78
N ILE A 144 -6.87 -20.01 13.78
CA ILE A 144 -5.76 -19.11 13.45
C ILE A 144 -5.92 -18.52 12.04
N PHE A 145 -6.21 -19.36 11.03
CA PHE A 145 -6.42 -18.88 9.67
C PHE A 145 -7.66 -17.99 9.54
N ALA A 146 -8.69 -18.20 10.37
CA ALA A 146 -9.84 -17.31 10.42
C ALA A 146 -9.48 -15.93 10.95
N SER A 147 -8.77 -15.86 12.07
CA SER A 147 -8.27 -14.58 12.62
C SER A 147 -7.32 -13.88 11.65
N LEU A 148 -6.39 -14.61 11.03
CA LEU A 148 -5.47 -14.04 10.02
C LEU A 148 -6.20 -13.52 8.78
N ALA A 149 -7.23 -14.23 8.30
CA ALA A 149 -8.04 -13.77 7.18
C ALA A 149 -8.78 -12.48 7.51
N GLU A 150 -9.33 -12.39 8.73
CA GLU A 150 -9.98 -11.17 9.22
C GLU A 150 -8.99 -9.99 9.33
N ASP A 151 -7.78 -10.22 9.85
CA ASP A 151 -6.71 -9.20 9.91
C ASP A 151 -6.34 -8.68 8.52
N LEU A 152 -6.13 -9.58 7.57
CA LEU A 152 -5.69 -9.22 6.23
C LEU A 152 -6.79 -8.48 5.49
N LYS A 153 -8.05 -8.92 5.65
CA LYS A 153 -9.23 -8.20 5.14
C LYS A 153 -9.30 -6.81 5.76
N PHE A 154 -9.05 -6.69 7.06
CA PHE A 154 -9.02 -5.42 7.76
C PHE A 154 -7.92 -4.48 7.24
N LYS A 155 -6.67 -4.97 7.12
CA LYS A 155 -5.53 -4.22 6.55
C LYS A 155 -5.83 -3.77 5.11
N LYS A 156 -6.46 -4.63 4.31
CA LYS A 156 -6.90 -4.33 2.94
C LYS A 156 -7.97 -3.26 2.90
N ASP A 157 -9.00 -3.36 3.75
CA ASP A 157 -10.07 -2.37 3.84
C ASP A 157 -9.54 -1.01 4.28
N LEU A 158 -8.65 -0.95 5.28
CA LEU A 158 -7.97 0.28 5.70
C LEU A 158 -7.17 0.89 4.55
N LYS A 159 -6.36 0.09 3.85
CA LYS A 159 -5.58 0.56 2.70
C LYS A 159 -6.49 1.08 1.59
N ARG A 160 -7.59 0.37 1.29
CA ARG A 160 -8.56 0.77 0.28
C ARG A 160 -9.25 2.07 0.66
N LYS A 161 -9.72 2.21 1.91
CA LYS A 161 -10.34 3.45 2.41
C LYS A 161 -9.37 4.62 2.35
N ALA A 162 -8.12 4.43 2.78
CA ALA A 162 -7.08 5.46 2.69
C ALA A 162 -6.81 5.87 1.23
N LEU A 163 -6.76 4.93 0.29
CA LEU A 163 -6.61 5.24 -1.13
C LEU A 163 -7.83 5.95 -1.71
N GLN A 164 -9.04 5.49 -1.40
CA GLN A 164 -10.30 6.10 -1.86
C GLN A 164 -10.42 7.56 -1.40
N ALA A 165 -10.01 7.84 -0.15
CA ALA A 165 -9.97 9.21 0.38
C ALA A 165 -9.03 10.15 -0.40
N LEU A 166 -7.99 9.61 -1.05
CA LEU A 166 -7.03 10.38 -1.85
C LEU A 166 -7.44 10.53 -3.31
N VAL A 167 -8.25 9.61 -3.85
CA VAL A 167 -8.69 9.65 -5.26
C VAL A 167 -9.47 10.93 -5.54
N TYR A 168 -10.43 11.28 -4.68
CA TYR A 168 -11.28 12.45 -4.89
C TYR A 168 -10.48 13.77 -4.94
N PRO A 169 -9.62 14.10 -3.94
CA PRO A 169 -8.75 15.27 -4.02
C PRO A 169 -7.84 15.29 -5.24
N MET A 170 -7.28 14.14 -5.64
CA MET A 170 -6.40 14.05 -6.81
C MET A 170 -7.12 14.38 -8.12
N VAL A 171 -8.37 13.93 -8.29
CA VAL A 171 -9.18 14.26 -9.48
C VAL A 171 -9.42 15.76 -9.56
N ILE A 172 -9.88 16.40 -8.47
CA ILE A 172 -10.15 17.85 -8.48
C ILE A 172 -8.86 18.64 -8.69
N LEU A 173 -7.77 18.29 -8.00
CA LEU A 173 -6.47 18.92 -8.21
C LEU A 173 -6.00 18.80 -9.65
N SER A 174 -6.20 17.64 -10.29
CA SER A 174 -5.85 17.46 -11.70
C SER A 174 -6.63 18.40 -12.62
N VAL A 175 -7.93 18.58 -12.38
CA VAL A 175 -8.77 19.52 -13.12
C VAL A 175 -8.32 20.96 -12.87
N CYS A 176 -8.04 21.33 -11.62
CA CYS A 176 -7.52 22.65 -11.27
C CYS A 176 -6.20 22.95 -11.99
N VAL A 177 -5.26 22.00 -12.00
CA VAL A 177 -3.98 22.16 -12.71
C VAL A 177 -4.22 22.33 -14.21
N VAL A 178 -5.08 21.52 -14.83
CA VAL A 178 -5.43 21.65 -16.25
C VAL A 178 -6.04 23.02 -16.54
N CYS A 179 -6.97 23.50 -15.70
CA CYS A 179 -7.58 24.82 -15.85
C CYS A 179 -6.54 25.95 -15.73
N ILE A 180 -5.65 25.90 -14.74
CA ILE A 180 -4.59 26.90 -14.57
C ILE A 180 -3.67 26.91 -15.79
N VAL A 181 -3.20 25.73 -16.23
CA VAL A 181 -2.36 25.58 -17.42
C VAL A 181 -3.07 26.13 -18.65
N PHE A 182 -4.38 25.87 -18.81
CA PHE A 182 -5.17 26.38 -19.94
C PHE A 182 -5.28 27.91 -19.93
N VAL A 183 -5.62 28.50 -18.77
CA VAL A 183 -5.77 29.95 -18.61
C VAL A 183 -4.44 30.66 -18.91
N PHE A 184 -3.34 30.21 -18.32
CA PHE A 184 -2.05 30.89 -18.47
C PHE A 184 -1.32 30.60 -19.79
N ASN A 185 -1.55 29.46 -20.47
CA ASN A 185 -0.93 29.20 -21.77
C ASN A 185 -1.76 29.69 -22.97
N PHE A 186 -3.09 29.78 -22.85
CA PHE A 186 -3.95 30.11 -23.99
C PHE A 186 -4.71 31.42 -23.81
N ILE A 187 -5.36 31.63 -22.66
CA ILE A 187 -6.24 32.80 -22.47
C ILE A 187 -5.42 34.08 -22.25
N VAL A 188 -4.50 34.07 -21.29
CA VAL A 188 -3.70 35.27 -20.95
C VAL A 188 -2.80 35.71 -22.13
N PRO A 189 -2.13 34.83 -22.88
CA PRO A 189 -1.27 35.24 -24.00
C PRO A 189 -2.02 35.86 -25.17
N GLN A 190 -3.22 35.38 -25.48
CA GLN A 190 -4.07 35.96 -26.51
C GLN A 190 -4.40 37.43 -26.23
N LEU A 191 -4.36 37.84 -24.96
CA LEU A 191 -4.58 39.23 -24.58
C LEU A 191 -3.30 40.05 -24.63
N SER A 192 -2.12 39.43 -24.46
CA SER A 192 -0.84 40.16 -24.55
C SER A 192 -0.75 40.94 -25.86
N SER A 193 -1.20 40.34 -26.98
CA SER A 193 -1.21 41.01 -28.28
C SER A 193 -2.08 42.26 -28.36
N LEU A 194 -3.05 42.42 -27.45
CA LEU A 194 -3.87 43.64 -27.35
C LEU A 194 -3.13 44.77 -26.62
N PHE A 195 -2.11 44.44 -25.85
CA PHE A 195 -1.35 45.36 -25.00
C PHE A 195 0.03 45.73 -25.56
N ASP A 196 0.47 45.10 -26.65
CA ASP A 196 1.81 45.31 -27.25
C ASP A 196 2.11 46.79 -27.60
N ASN A 197 1.08 47.60 -27.86
CA ASN A 197 1.23 49.02 -28.23
C ASN A 197 0.98 50.01 -27.06
N VAL A 198 0.65 49.52 -25.87
CA VAL A 198 0.37 50.36 -24.69
C VAL A 198 1.64 50.50 -23.85
N LYS A 199 2.24 51.70 -23.85
CA LYS A 199 3.52 51.97 -23.16
C LYS A 199 3.44 51.84 -21.63
N ASP A 200 2.29 52.20 -21.04
CA ASP A 200 2.12 52.21 -19.58
C ASP A 200 1.06 51.21 -19.14
N LEU A 201 1.45 49.94 -19.07
CA LEU A 201 0.60 48.89 -18.52
C LEU A 201 0.45 49.05 -17.00
N PRO A 202 -0.80 48.98 -16.48
CA PRO A 202 -1.04 48.91 -15.05
C PRO A 202 -0.28 47.75 -14.38
N SER A 203 0.12 47.93 -13.12
CA SER A 203 0.94 46.95 -12.40
C SER A 203 0.28 45.57 -12.29
N TYR A 204 -1.04 45.52 -12.14
CA TYR A 204 -1.80 44.28 -12.07
C TYR A 204 -1.78 43.50 -13.39
N THR A 205 -1.89 44.17 -14.54
CA THR A 205 -1.78 43.56 -15.89
C THR A 205 -0.36 43.05 -16.14
N ARG A 206 0.66 43.81 -15.72
CA ARG A 206 2.07 43.40 -15.85
C ARG A 206 2.39 42.14 -15.05
N ILE A 207 1.88 42.02 -13.82
CA ILE A 207 2.04 40.81 -13.00
C ILE A 207 1.35 39.60 -13.65
N LEU A 208 0.15 39.80 -14.20
CA LEU A 208 -0.60 38.73 -14.87
C LEU A 208 0.15 38.20 -16.11
N LEU A 209 0.61 39.10 -16.99
CA LEU A 209 1.37 38.75 -18.20
C LEU A 209 2.71 38.09 -17.85
N GLY A 210 3.45 38.65 -16.89
CA GLY A 210 4.72 38.06 -16.43
C GLY A 210 4.55 36.68 -15.80
N THR A 211 3.42 36.44 -15.12
CA THR A 211 3.08 35.10 -14.59
C THR A 211 2.79 34.13 -15.74
N SER A 212 2.02 34.56 -16.75
CA SER A 212 1.75 33.76 -17.94
C SER A 212 3.03 33.40 -18.71
N ASP A 213 3.91 34.35 -18.95
CA ASP A 213 5.22 34.10 -19.58
C ASP A 213 6.06 33.10 -18.79
N PHE A 214 6.03 33.19 -17.45
CA PHE A 214 6.69 32.21 -16.60
C PHE A 214 6.10 30.80 -16.79
N PHE A 215 4.78 30.66 -16.80
CA PHE A 215 4.13 29.36 -17.01
C PHE A 215 4.45 28.78 -18.40
N ILE A 216 4.41 29.58 -19.46
CA ILE A 216 4.68 29.12 -20.84
C ILE A 216 6.12 28.64 -21.00
N ASN A 217 7.08 29.44 -20.53
CA ASN A 217 8.50 29.17 -20.73
C ASN A 217 9.03 28.07 -19.78
N TYR A 218 8.48 27.98 -18.56
CA TYR A 218 8.99 27.06 -17.53
C TYR A 218 8.07 25.86 -17.25
N GLN A 219 6.99 25.61 -18.01
CA GLN A 219 6.09 24.45 -17.77
C GLN A 219 6.81 23.10 -17.74
N PHE A 220 7.73 22.85 -18.68
CA PHE A 220 8.50 21.61 -18.70
C PHE A 220 9.48 21.52 -17.53
N PHE A 221 10.05 22.67 -17.12
CA PHE A 221 10.91 22.74 -15.94
C PHE A 221 10.13 22.50 -14.65
N LEU A 222 8.92 23.05 -14.52
CA LEU A 222 8.01 22.79 -13.39
C LEU A 222 7.60 21.32 -13.32
N LEU A 223 7.27 20.70 -14.46
CA LEU A 223 6.98 19.27 -14.53
C LEU A 223 8.20 18.43 -14.12
N ALA A 224 9.38 18.76 -14.64
CA ALA A 224 10.63 18.10 -14.27
C ALA A 224 10.96 18.27 -12.78
N LEU A 225 10.70 19.45 -12.21
CA LEU A 225 10.87 19.74 -10.79
C LEU A 225 9.94 18.89 -9.92
N ILE A 226 8.69 18.71 -10.31
CA ILE A 226 7.72 17.84 -9.62
C ILE A 226 8.19 16.37 -9.66
N ILE A 227 8.64 15.89 -10.81
CA ILE A 227 9.14 14.51 -10.95
C ILE A 227 10.44 14.31 -10.14
N ALA A 228 11.37 15.26 -10.22
CA ALA A 228 12.64 15.23 -9.50
C ALA A 228 12.43 15.28 -7.98
N SER A 229 11.53 16.15 -7.49
CA SER A 229 11.17 16.21 -6.07
C SER A 229 10.51 14.91 -5.59
N ALA A 230 9.61 14.31 -6.37
CA ALA A 230 9.03 13.02 -6.03
C ALA A 230 10.10 11.91 -5.91
N PHE A 231 11.09 11.89 -6.80
CA PHE A 231 12.21 10.95 -6.74
C PHE A 231 13.15 11.24 -5.56
N ALA A 232 13.45 12.51 -5.29
CA ALA A 232 14.26 12.94 -4.14
C ALA A 232 13.59 12.56 -2.80
N ILE A 233 12.28 12.76 -2.68
CA ILE A 233 11.50 12.35 -1.51
C ILE A 233 11.54 10.82 -1.37
N ARG A 234 11.28 10.07 -2.45
CA ARG A 234 11.32 8.60 -2.41
C ARG A 234 12.67 8.07 -1.95
N THR A 235 13.77 8.62 -2.48
CA THR A 235 15.12 8.20 -2.11
C THR A 235 15.48 8.62 -0.68
N PHE A 236 15.02 9.78 -0.22
CA PHE A 236 15.16 10.23 1.15
C PHE A 236 14.40 9.35 2.15
N LEU A 237 13.16 8.96 1.83
CA LEU A 237 12.34 8.09 2.68
C LEU A 237 12.81 6.64 2.73
N ASN A 238 13.57 6.18 1.72
CA ASN A 238 14.20 4.87 1.77
C ASN A 238 15.38 4.81 2.75
N LYS A 239 15.94 5.95 3.18
CA LYS A 239 16.99 6.00 4.23
C LYS A 239 16.34 6.01 5.61
N SER A 240 16.88 5.26 6.57
CA SER A 240 16.32 5.13 7.93
C SER A 240 16.20 6.48 8.65
N GLU A 241 17.24 7.32 8.57
CA GLU A 241 17.23 8.67 9.16
C GLU A 241 16.23 9.60 8.47
N GLY A 242 16.09 9.48 7.14
CA GLY A 242 15.14 10.28 6.37
C GLY A 242 13.70 9.93 6.71
N LYS A 243 13.40 8.64 6.83
CA LYS A 243 12.11 8.14 7.30
C LYS A 243 11.81 8.66 8.72
N GLN A 244 12.76 8.60 9.65
CA GLN A 244 12.53 9.05 11.03
C GLN A 244 12.27 10.55 11.12
N LYS A 245 13.02 11.38 10.38
CA LYS A 245 12.77 12.84 10.33
C LYS A 245 11.41 13.16 9.74
N PHE A 246 11.01 12.43 8.70
CA PHE A 246 9.71 12.59 8.06
C PHE A 246 8.55 12.14 8.95
N ASP A 247 8.69 10.99 9.61
CA ASP A 247 7.73 10.50 10.60
C ASP A 247 7.54 11.51 11.74
N ARG A 248 8.64 12.13 12.20
CA ARG A 248 8.60 13.17 13.24
C ARG A 248 7.91 14.45 12.76
N PHE A 249 8.17 14.88 11.53
CA PHE A 249 7.55 16.05 10.92
C PHE A 249 6.02 15.91 10.83
N PHE A 250 5.55 14.75 10.36
CA PHE A 250 4.11 14.50 10.30
C PHE A 250 3.44 14.41 11.67
N LEU A 251 4.14 13.86 12.67
CA LEU A 251 3.63 13.81 14.04
C LEU A 251 3.50 15.22 14.67
N HIS A 252 4.27 16.22 14.22
CA HIS A 252 4.18 17.60 14.71
C HIS A 252 3.17 18.47 13.94
N THR A 253 2.68 18.01 12.79
CA THR A 253 1.74 18.78 11.98
C THR A 253 0.32 18.52 12.49
N PRO A 254 -0.40 19.47 13.13
CA PRO A 254 -1.60 19.20 13.93
C PRO A 254 -2.65 18.36 13.20
N VAL A 255 -2.96 18.70 11.95
CA VAL A 255 -3.96 17.98 11.13
C VAL A 255 -3.51 16.57 10.78
N ILE A 256 -2.23 16.39 10.42
CA ILE A 256 -1.69 15.10 9.95
C ILE A 256 -1.33 14.20 11.13
N SER A 257 -0.97 14.80 12.27
CA SER A 257 -0.63 14.10 13.51
C SER A 257 -1.80 13.25 13.99
N THR A 258 -3.02 13.79 13.99
CA THR A 258 -4.24 13.06 14.34
C THR A 258 -4.41 11.83 13.44
N PHE A 259 -4.24 11.99 12.12
CA PHE A 259 -4.33 10.88 11.18
C PHE A 259 -3.29 9.78 11.47
N VAL A 260 -2.03 10.17 11.67
CA VAL A 260 -0.94 9.22 11.95
C VAL A 260 -1.20 8.49 13.26
N VAL A 261 -1.53 9.23 14.33
CA VAL A 261 -1.77 8.68 15.67
C VAL A 261 -2.95 7.71 15.66
N VAL A 262 -4.09 8.09 15.07
CA VAL A 262 -5.27 7.22 14.96
C VAL A 262 -4.95 5.97 14.15
N MET A 263 -4.20 6.09 13.05
CA MET A 263 -3.80 4.94 12.22
C MET A 263 -2.87 3.97 12.95
N GLU A 264 -1.86 4.47 13.66
CA GLU A 264 -0.95 3.61 14.44
C GLU A 264 -1.68 3.00 15.65
N ARG A 265 -2.60 3.73 16.29
CA ARG A 265 -3.49 3.19 17.33
C ARG A 265 -4.31 2.03 16.79
N ILE A 266 -4.96 2.17 15.63
CA ILE A 266 -5.71 1.10 15.00
C ILE A 266 -4.83 -0.15 14.81
N ARG A 267 -3.66 -0.01 14.18
CA ARG A 267 -2.78 -1.14 13.89
C ARG A 267 -2.30 -1.85 15.14
N PHE A 268 -1.80 -1.09 16.11
CA PHE A 268 -1.28 -1.65 17.35
C PHE A 268 -2.37 -2.39 18.12
N ASN A 269 -3.54 -1.76 18.32
CA ASN A 269 -4.61 -2.33 19.13
C ASN A 269 -5.29 -3.53 18.44
N SER A 270 -5.49 -3.50 17.11
CA SER A 270 -5.96 -4.69 16.37
C SER A 270 -4.99 -5.86 16.46
N SER A 271 -3.69 -5.60 16.36
CA SER A 271 -2.67 -6.65 16.53
C SER A 271 -2.64 -7.21 17.95
N MET A 272 -2.78 -6.36 18.96
CA MET A 272 -2.90 -6.77 20.36
C MET A 272 -4.12 -7.65 20.60
N ALA A 273 -5.31 -7.20 20.17
CA ALA A 273 -6.55 -7.96 20.30
C ALA A 273 -6.44 -9.34 19.64
N MET A 274 -5.87 -9.40 18.43
CA MET A 274 -5.65 -10.65 17.71
C MET A 274 -4.77 -11.63 18.48
N MET A 275 -3.64 -11.14 18.99
CA MET A 275 -2.68 -11.99 19.70
C MET A 275 -3.21 -12.48 21.05
N LEU A 276 -3.92 -11.61 21.77
CA LEU A 276 -4.55 -11.98 23.03
C LEU A 276 -5.69 -12.97 22.81
N ASN A 277 -6.51 -12.78 21.78
CA ASN A 277 -7.54 -13.76 21.38
C ASN A 277 -6.93 -15.11 20.95
N ALA A 278 -5.75 -15.09 20.34
CA ALA A 278 -4.99 -16.30 20.02
C ALA A 278 -4.32 -16.95 21.26
N GLY A 279 -4.45 -16.35 22.45
CA GLY A 279 -3.92 -16.90 23.70
C GLY A 279 -2.44 -16.59 23.97
N LEU A 280 -1.83 -15.64 23.26
CA LEU A 280 -0.48 -15.19 23.58
C LEU A 280 -0.48 -14.43 24.91
N SER A 281 0.62 -14.55 25.66
CA SER A 281 0.83 -13.71 26.84
C SER A 281 0.96 -12.24 26.44
N LEU A 282 0.52 -11.33 27.32
CA LEU A 282 0.55 -9.89 27.10
C LEU A 282 1.93 -9.38 26.66
N ASP A 283 3.01 -9.84 27.30
CA ASP A 283 4.39 -9.46 26.95
C ASP A 283 4.77 -9.83 25.51
N LYS A 284 4.43 -11.06 25.09
CA LYS A 284 4.68 -11.53 23.71
C LYS A 284 3.79 -10.79 22.71
N ALA A 285 2.54 -10.53 23.09
CA ALA A 285 1.59 -9.78 22.25
C ALA A 285 2.12 -8.37 21.96
N ILE A 286 2.60 -7.64 22.98
CA ILE A 286 3.16 -6.29 22.80
C ILE A 286 4.38 -6.34 21.87
N LEU A 287 5.30 -7.29 22.08
CA LEU A 287 6.51 -7.40 21.27
C LEU A 287 6.20 -7.55 19.77
N LEU A 288 5.25 -8.43 19.46
CA LEU A 288 4.87 -8.72 18.08
C LEU A 288 3.96 -7.64 17.49
N ALA A 289 3.12 -6.98 18.30
CA ALA A 289 2.25 -5.89 17.86
C ALA A 289 3.06 -4.66 17.41
N LEU A 290 4.28 -4.46 17.94
CA LEU A 290 5.18 -3.40 17.50
C LEU A 290 5.59 -3.51 16.02
N ASP A 291 5.47 -4.69 15.41
CA ASP A 291 5.76 -4.86 13.97
C ASP A 291 4.63 -4.38 13.06
N SER A 292 3.41 -4.23 13.58
CA SER A 292 2.32 -3.61 12.83
C SER A 292 2.41 -2.08 12.79
N VAL A 293 3.17 -1.48 13.71
CA VAL A 293 3.40 -0.02 13.80
C VAL A 293 4.40 0.42 12.75
N LYS A 294 4.02 1.36 11.87
CA LYS A 294 4.87 1.80 10.75
C LYS A 294 5.66 3.08 11.05
N ASN A 295 5.08 3.96 11.85
CA ASN A 295 5.74 5.20 12.27
C ASN A 295 6.86 4.86 13.26
N SER A 296 8.08 5.24 12.92
CA SER A 296 9.28 4.93 13.70
C SER A 296 9.31 5.61 15.07
N VAL A 297 8.74 6.81 15.20
CA VAL A 297 8.68 7.55 16.47
C VAL A 297 7.73 6.85 17.44
N VAL A 298 6.52 6.52 16.97
CA VAL A 298 5.53 5.78 17.77
C VAL A 298 6.06 4.39 18.15
N LYS A 299 6.75 3.69 17.23
CA LYS A 299 7.35 2.38 17.52
C LYS A 299 8.40 2.45 18.63
N LEU A 300 9.25 3.48 18.65
CA LEU A 300 10.26 3.67 19.70
C LEU A 300 9.63 3.98 21.07
N GLU A 301 8.55 4.76 21.07
CA GLU A 301 7.79 5.07 22.27
C GLU A 301 7.15 3.81 22.87
N LEU A 302 6.47 3.00 22.04
CA LEU A 302 5.86 1.74 22.47
C LEU A 302 6.91 0.69 22.88
N LEU A 303 8.09 0.68 22.27
CA LEU A 303 9.22 -0.15 22.72
C LEU A 303 9.68 0.23 24.14
N THR A 304 9.67 1.52 24.46
CA THR A 304 10.00 2.01 25.79
C THR A 304 8.94 1.58 26.81
N VAL A 305 7.67 1.71 26.44
CA VAL A 305 6.53 1.24 27.24
C VAL A 305 6.62 -0.26 27.51
N GLN A 306 6.90 -1.08 26.48
CA GLN A 306 7.09 -2.51 26.64
C GLN A 306 8.18 -2.85 27.66
N LYS A 307 9.33 -2.16 27.59
CA LYS A 307 10.44 -2.39 28.51
C LYS A 307 10.03 -2.10 29.96
N GLN A 308 9.31 -1.01 30.19
CA GLN A 308 8.84 -0.62 31.52
C GLN A 308 7.79 -1.60 32.09
N ILE A 309 6.94 -2.18 31.24
CA ILE A 309 5.99 -3.22 31.65
C ILE A 309 6.72 -4.50 32.05
N ARG A 310 7.77 -4.88 31.31
CA ARG A 310 8.64 -6.02 31.67
C ARG A 310 9.37 -5.82 32.99
N GLU A 311 9.66 -4.58 33.35
CA GLU A 311 10.26 -4.19 34.63
C GLU A 311 9.23 -4.16 35.79
N GLY A 312 7.96 -4.48 35.52
CA GLY A 312 6.90 -4.59 36.53
C GLY A 312 5.96 -3.38 36.63
N GLY A 313 6.04 -2.44 35.69
CA GLY A 313 5.07 -1.33 35.61
C GLY A 313 3.67 -1.80 35.20
N ARG A 314 2.63 -1.14 35.72
CA ARG A 314 1.23 -1.37 35.28
C ARG A 314 1.07 -0.98 33.81
N LEU A 315 0.33 -1.77 33.04
CA LEU A 315 0.19 -1.60 31.60
C LEU A 315 -0.43 -0.24 31.27
N THR A 316 -1.57 0.07 31.88
CA THR A 316 -2.28 1.33 31.67
C THR A 316 -1.47 2.55 32.04
N GLU A 317 -0.73 2.50 33.15
CA GLU A 317 0.12 3.60 33.59
C GLU A 317 1.22 3.92 32.57
N LYS A 318 1.75 2.92 31.87
CA LYS A 318 2.79 3.14 30.86
C LYS A 318 2.20 3.51 29.52
N LEU A 319 1.04 2.96 29.14
CA LEU A 319 0.35 3.33 27.91
C LEU A 319 -0.22 4.75 27.96
N SER A 320 -0.63 5.25 29.13
CA SER A 320 -1.14 6.63 29.28
C SER A 320 -0.10 7.71 29.00
N GLN A 321 1.19 7.36 29.08
CA GLN A 321 2.29 8.24 28.70
C GLN A 321 2.47 8.33 27.18
N SER A 322 1.76 7.49 26.41
CA SER A 322 1.90 7.43 24.97
C SER A 322 0.94 8.35 24.24
N VAL A 323 1.42 9.00 23.17
CA VAL A 323 0.63 9.87 22.30
C VAL A 323 -0.54 9.12 21.63
N ILE A 324 -0.47 7.79 21.54
CA ILE A 324 -1.53 7.01 20.93
C ILE A 324 -2.75 6.82 21.83
N TYR A 325 -2.66 7.03 23.15
CA TYR A 325 -3.76 6.77 24.07
C TYR A 325 -4.31 8.05 24.73
N PRO A 326 -5.36 8.66 24.14
CA PRO A 326 -6.20 9.62 24.85
C PRO A 326 -6.80 9.05 26.14
N ASP A 327 -7.05 9.92 27.13
CA ASP A 327 -7.57 9.57 28.46
C ASP A 327 -8.77 8.60 28.41
N PHE A 328 -9.69 8.82 27.48
CA PHE A 328 -10.86 7.96 27.28
C PHE A 328 -10.48 6.49 27.03
N TYR A 329 -9.47 6.22 26.20
CA TYR A 329 -9.03 4.86 25.91
C TYR A 329 -8.18 4.27 27.04
N VAL A 330 -7.45 5.11 27.79
CA VAL A 330 -6.74 4.68 29.00
C VAL A 330 -7.73 4.14 30.02
N SER A 331 -8.83 4.84 30.28
CA SER A 331 -9.87 4.38 31.23
C SER A 331 -10.49 3.04 30.81
N LEU A 332 -10.68 2.81 29.51
CA LEU A 332 -11.19 1.53 29.01
C LEU A 332 -10.20 0.38 29.28
N LEU A 333 -8.90 0.63 29.07
CA LEU A 333 -7.85 -0.34 29.36
C LEU A 333 -7.68 -0.58 30.86
N GLU A 334 -7.96 0.42 31.70
CA GLU A 334 -7.82 0.32 33.16
C GLU A 334 -8.85 -0.66 33.73
N VAL A 335 -10.12 -0.50 33.32
CA VAL A 335 -11.20 -1.43 33.67
C VAL A 335 -10.88 -2.86 33.20
N ALA A 336 -10.27 -3.00 32.03
CA ALA A 336 -9.91 -4.32 31.48
C ALA A 336 -8.68 -4.93 32.13
N GLU A 337 -7.73 -4.12 32.61
CA GLU A 337 -6.59 -4.58 33.39
C GLU A 337 -7.04 -5.12 34.75
N GLU A 338 -8.11 -4.55 35.33
CA GLU A 338 -8.75 -5.05 36.55
C GLU A 338 -9.62 -6.29 36.32
N SER A 339 -10.37 -6.35 35.22
CA SER A 339 -11.24 -7.49 34.90
C SER A 339 -10.51 -8.68 34.28
N GLY A 340 -9.30 -8.46 33.73
CA GLY A 340 -8.50 -9.45 33.01
C GLY A 340 -8.82 -9.58 31.51
N ASP A 341 -9.83 -8.85 31.01
CA ASP A 341 -10.33 -8.98 29.63
C ASP A 341 -9.64 -8.00 28.66
N MET A 342 -8.31 -7.96 28.68
CA MET A 342 -7.51 -7.05 27.85
C MET A 342 -7.80 -7.19 26.36
N SER A 343 -8.09 -8.41 25.88
CA SER A 343 -8.37 -8.68 24.47
C SER A 343 -9.57 -7.88 23.94
N ILE A 344 -10.65 -7.85 24.73
CA ILE A 344 -11.88 -7.13 24.39
C ILE A 344 -11.62 -5.63 24.37
N ALA A 345 -10.85 -5.12 25.34
CA ALA A 345 -10.54 -3.70 25.41
C ALA A 345 -9.69 -3.23 24.22
N PHE A 346 -8.67 -4.00 23.83
CA PHE A 346 -7.86 -3.69 22.64
C PHE A 346 -8.71 -3.70 21.35
N ASP A 347 -9.64 -4.65 21.22
CA ASP A 347 -10.55 -4.70 20.07
C ASP A 347 -11.48 -3.46 20.01
N GLU A 348 -12.05 -3.09 21.16
CA GLU A 348 -12.91 -1.92 21.29
C GLU A 348 -12.16 -0.61 21.01
N VAL A 349 -10.91 -0.47 21.50
CA VAL A 349 -10.04 0.67 21.14
C VAL A 349 -9.85 0.73 19.63
N ALA A 350 -9.54 -0.41 18.99
CA ALA A 350 -9.32 -0.46 17.55
C ALA A 350 -10.59 -0.10 16.74
N SER A 351 -11.74 -0.65 17.14
CA SER A 351 -13.04 -0.42 16.51
C SER A 351 -13.46 1.06 16.60
N ARG A 352 -13.39 1.67 17.78
CA ARG A 352 -13.69 3.10 17.96
C ARG A 352 -12.73 4.00 17.20
N SER A 353 -11.44 3.64 17.19
CA SER A 353 -10.43 4.38 16.43
C SER A 353 -10.70 4.37 14.94
N LYS A 354 -11.24 3.27 14.41
CA LYS A 354 -11.66 3.16 13.01
C LYS A 354 -12.83 4.11 12.71
N VAL A 355 -13.82 4.21 13.58
CA VAL A 355 -14.92 5.17 13.43
C VAL A 355 -14.39 6.62 13.46
N GLU A 356 -13.45 6.91 14.36
CA GLU A 356 -12.77 8.21 14.43
C GLU A 356 -12.00 8.52 13.13
N PHE A 357 -11.28 7.54 12.59
CA PHE A 357 -10.58 7.64 11.32
C PHE A 357 -11.52 7.95 10.15
N GLU A 358 -12.65 7.25 10.07
CA GLU A 358 -13.66 7.45 9.03
C GLU A 358 -14.31 8.84 9.12
N SER A 359 -14.60 9.30 10.34
CA SER A 359 -15.11 10.65 10.60
C SER A 359 -14.09 11.72 10.19
N TRP A 360 -12.83 11.57 10.59
CA TRP A 360 -11.76 12.50 10.24
C TRP A 360 -11.57 12.59 8.73
N THR A 361 -11.53 11.43 8.05
CA THR A 361 -11.38 11.34 6.59
C THR A 361 -12.52 12.06 5.87
N THR A 362 -13.75 11.85 6.31
CA THR A 362 -14.94 12.51 5.75
C THR A 362 -14.88 14.03 5.95
N LYS A 363 -14.51 14.50 7.15
CA LYS A 363 -14.37 15.93 7.46
C LYS A 363 -13.32 16.60 6.56
N ILE A 364 -12.14 16.01 6.43
CA ILE A 364 -11.07 16.58 5.59
C ILE A 364 -11.45 16.59 4.12
N THR A 365 -12.08 15.52 3.63
CA THR A 365 -12.54 15.46 2.23
C THR A 365 -13.59 16.54 1.96
N ASN A 366 -14.56 16.72 2.86
CA ASN A 366 -15.62 17.72 2.71
C ASN A 366 -15.09 19.16 2.82
N LEU A 367 -14.02 19.40 3.58
CA LEU A 367 -13.40 20.74 3.68
C LEU A 367 -12.52 21.07 2.48
N LEU A 368 -11.92 20.05 1.83
CA LEU A 368 -11.07 20.27 0.67
C LEU A 368 -11.85 20.84 -0.53
N GLU A 369 -13.09 20.41 -0.75
CA GLU A 369 -13.90 20.87 -1.88
C GLU A 369 -14.15 22.40 -1.86
N PRO A 370 -14.70 23.01 -0.79
CA PRO A 370 -14.85 24.46 -0.69
C PRO A 370 -13.54 25.23 -0.81
N ILE A 371 -12.46 24.72 -0.21
CA ILE A 371 -11.14 25.36 -0.29
C ILE A 371 -10.63 25.38 -1.74
N LEU A 372 -10.77 24.27 -2.46
CA LEU A 372 -10.36 24.15 -3.85
C LEU A 372 -11.22 25.03 -4.77
N ILE A 373 -12.54 25.08 -4.55
CA ILE A 373 -13.44 25.95 -5.30
C ILE A 373 -13.10 27.43 -5.05
N LEU A 374 -12.88 27.82 -3.78
CA LEU A 374 -12.51 29.20 -3.44
C LEU A 374 -11.16 29.58 -4.04
N PHE A 375 -10.18 28.68 -3.97
CA PHE A 375 -8.85 28.89 -4.55
C PHE A 375 -8.93 29.03 -6.09
N MET A 376 -9.67 28.12 -6.74
CA MET A 376 -9.84 28.12 -8.19
C MET A 376 -10.64 29.34 -8.67
N GLY A 377 -11.73 29.65 -7.98
CA GLY A 377 -12.53 30.86 -8.22
C GLY A 377 -11.72 32.13 -7.98
N GLY A 378 -10.84 32.14 -6.99
CA GLY A 378 -9.89 33.22 -6.75
C GLY A 378 -8.93 33.41 -7.92
N ILE A 379 -8.30 32.34 -8.41
CA ILE A 379 -7.37 32.41 -9.55
C ILE A 379 -8.10 32.84 -10.81
N VAL A 380 -9.11 32.10 -11.27
CA VAL A 380 -9.81 32.44 -12.52
C VAL A 380 -10.57 33.75 -12.41
N GLY A 381 -11.21 34.02 -11.29
CA GLY A 381 -11.88 35.29 -11.04
C GLY A 381 -10.92 36.46 -11.07
N SER A 382 -9.74 36.34 -10.46
CA SER A 382 -8.71 37.38 -10.53
C SER A 382 -8.23 37.63 -11.96
N VAL A 383 -8.04 36.57 -12.74
CA VAL A 383 -7.69 36.68 -14.17
C VAL A 383 -8.78 37.44 -14.91
N VAL A 384 -10.05 37.04 -14.79
CA VAL A 384 -11.17 37.71 -15.46
C VAL A 384 -11.30 39.18 -15.04
N VAL A 385 -11.18 39.50 -13.75
CA VAL A 385 -11.25 40.89 -13.25
C VAL A 385 -10.11 41.72 -13.83
N VAL A 386 -8.87 41.21 -13.78
CA VAL A 386 -7.72 41.89 -14.37
C VAL A 386 -7.93 42.09 -15.87
N MET A 387 -8.47 41.10 -16.57
CA MET A 387 -8.79 41.21 -18.00
C MET A 387 -9.79 42.34 -18.26
N LEU A 388 -10.90 42.39 -17.53
CA LEU A 388 -11.92 43.43 -17.69
C LEU A 388 -11.38 44.83 -17.41
N LEU A 389 -10.65 45.01 -16.30
CA LEU A 389 -10.01 46.28 -15.98
C LEU A 389 -9.01 46.71 -17.06
N SER A 390 -8.27 45.75 -17.61
CA SER A 390 -7.29 46.04 -18.65
C SER A 390 -7.98 46.49 -19.95
N ILE A 391 -9.09 45.85 -20.34
CA ILE A 391 -9.90 46.27 -21.51
C ILE A 391 -10.49 47.67 -21.31
N VAL A 392 -11.05 47.95 -20.13
CA VAL A 392 -11.60 49.28 -19.81
C VAL A 392 -10.51 50.33 -19.87
N SER A 393 -9.32 50.05 -19.32
CA SER A 393 -8.20 50.99 -19.38
C SER A 393 -7.80 51.34 -20.82
N ILE A 394 -7.83 50.39 -21.76
CA ILE A 394 -7.56 50.68 -23.17
C ILE A 394 -8.60 51.67 -23.74
N ASN A 395 -9.87 51.50 -23.36
CA ASN A 395 -10.97 52.29 -23.90
C ASN A 395 -11.09 53.69 -23.27
N ASP A 396 -10.56 53.91 -22.06
CA ASP A 396 -10.50 55.23 -21.43
C ASP A 396 -9.28 56.06 -21.89
N PHE A 397 -8.27 55.44 -22.51
CA PHE A 397 -7.06 56.10 -23.05
C PHE A 397 -7.04 56.21 -24.59
N GLY A 398 -8.07 55.73 -25.29
CA GLY A 398 -8.29 55.92 -26.73
C GLY A 398 -9.34 56.98 -27.00
#